data_AF-A0A4Y1ZF21-F1
#
_entry.id   AF-A0A4Y1ZF21-F1
#
_cell.length_a   1.000
_cell.length_b   1.000
_cell.length_c   1.000
_cell.angle_alpha   90.00
_cell.angle_beta   90.00
_cell.angle_gamma   90.00
#
_symmetry.space_group_name_H-M   'P 1'
#
loop_
_entity.id
_entity.type
_entity.pdbx_description
1 polymer ?
#
loop_
_entity_poly.entity_id
_entity_poly.type
_entity_poly.pdbx_seq_one_letter_code
_entity_poly.pdbx_strand_id
1 'polypeptide(L)'
;MLGSITIGDHSKIGAGSVVLHNVPQDSTVVGIPGRVVRQNGVKVHHHDLNHTDLPDPVADKMQRLERQIEALQNEVQKLSALQKEKE
;
A
#
# COMPACT_ATOMS: atom_id res chain seq x y z
N MET A 1 -21.34 -11.01 21.66
CA MET A 1 -21.29 -11.91 20.49
C MET A 1 -20.43 -11.24 19.43
N LEU A 2 -19.47 -11.98 18.84
CA LEU A 2 -18.83 -11.55 17.59
C LEU A 2 -19.84 -11.78 16.46
N GLY A 3 -19.88 -10.90 15.45
CA GLY A 3 -20.90 -10.91 14.39
C GLY A 3 -21.02 -12.25 13.67
N SER A 4 -22.10 -12.42 12.90
CA SER A 4 -22.35 -13.62 12.10
C SER A 4 -21.22 -13.85 11.08
N ILE A 5 -20.24 -14.67 11.47
CA ILE A 5 -19.16 -15.15 10.60
C ILE A 5 -19.48 -16.57 10.12
N THR A 6 -19.23 -16.82 8.85
CA THR A 6 -19.35 -18.14 8.22
C THR A 6 -17.98 -18.75 8.07
N ILE A 7 -17.81 -19.98 8.56
CA ILE A 7 -16.60 -20.77 8.38
C ILE A 7 -16.92 -21.87 7.37
N GLY A 8 -16.22 -21.88 6.24
CA GLY A 8 -16.38 -22.91 5.22
C GLY A 8 -15.90 -24.28 5.70
N ASP A 9 -16.52 -25.33 5.17
CA ASP A 9 -16.15 -26.72 5.37
C ASP A 9 -14.65 -26.99 5.14
N HIS A 10 -14.10 -27.93 5.93
CA HIS A 10 -12.69 -28.32 5.92
C HIS A 10 -11.69 -27.20 6.27
N SER A 11 -12.16 -26.08 6.83
CA SER A 11 -11.29 -25.02 7.32
C SER A 11 -10.62 -25.38 8.64
N LYS A 12 -9.36 -24.96 8.81
CA LYS A 12 -8.53 -25.18 9.99
C LYS A 12 -8.23 -23.84 10.65
N ILE A 13 -8.61 -23.68 11.92
CA ILE A 13 -8.31 -22.46 12.70
C ILE A 13 -7.17 -22.77 13.66
N GLY A 14 -6.10 -21.98 13.62
CA GLY A 14 -4.96 -22.11 14.52
C GLY A 14 -5.31 -21.73 15.95
N ALA A 15 -4.65 -22.38 16.92
CA ALA A 15 -4.85 -22.09 18.33
C ALA A 15 -4.59 -20.60 18.65
N GLY A 16 -5.48 -20.01 19.45
CA GLY A 16 -5.38 -18.59 19.83
C GLY A 16 -5.70 -17.60 18.70
N SER A 17 -6.31 -18.03 17.60
CA SER A 17 -6.66 -17.12 16.50
C SER A 17 -8.02 -16.46 16.73
N VAL A 18 -8.14 -15.18 16.35
CA VAL A 18 -9.42 -14.42 16.43
C VAL A 18 -9.92 -14.14 15.03
N VAL A 19 -10.97 -14.84 14.61
CA VAL A 19 -11.55 -14.69 13.27
C VAL A 19 -12.59 -13.57 13.29
N LEU A 20 -12.37 -12.54 12.48
CA LEU A 20 -13.27 -11.38 12.38
C LEU A 20 -14.06 -11.34 11.06
N HIS A 21 -13.72 -12.19 10.09
CA HIS A 21 -14.28 -12.21 8.74
C HIS A 21 -14.66 -13.64 8.33
N ASN A 22 -15.51 -13.77 7.32
CA ASN A 22 -15.89 -15.07 6.75
C ASN A 22 -14.67 -15.81 6.20
N VAL A 23 -14.62 -17.13 6.45
CA VAL A 23 -13.52 -18.00 6.06
C VAL A 23 -13.97 -18.90 4.91
N PRO A 24 -13.27 -18.91 3.76
CA PRO A 24 -13.60 -19.80 2.64
C PRO A 24 -13.38 -21.28 2.99
N GLN A 25 -13.98 -22.21 2.25
CA GLN A 25 -13.74 -23.66 2.40
C GLN A 25 -12.25 -24.02 2.21
N ASP A 26 -11.82 -25.14 2.77
CA ASP A 26 -10.44 -25.68 2.65
C ASP A 26 -9.32 -24.68 3.01
N SER A 27 -9.61 -23.79 3.96
CA SER A 27 -8.72 -22.68 4.33
C SER A 27 -8.07 -22.88 5.70
N THR A 28 -6.86 -22.37 5.90
CA THR A 28 -6.21 -22.35 7.22
C THR A 28 -6.03 -20.93 7.70
N VAL A 29 -6.57 -20.58 8.87
CA VAL A 29 -6.53 -19.24 9.47
C VAL A 29 -5.67 -19.25 10.72
N VAL A 30 -4.76 -18.28 10.86
CA VAL A 30 -3.91 -18.12 12.05
C VAL A 30 -3.78 -16.65 12.48
N GLY A 31 -3.60 -16.42 13.78
CA GLY A 31 -3.22 -15.10 14.34
C GLY A 31 -4.37 -14.28 14.95
N ILE A 32 -4.00 -13.17 15.59
CA ILE A 32 -4.92 -12.15 16.12
C ILE A 32 -4.51 -10.80 15.51
N PRO A 33 -5.30 -10.20 14.60
CA PRO A 33 -6.49 -10.75 13.95
C PRO A 33 -6.15 -11.92 13.01
N GLY A 34 -7.05 -12.90 12.90
CA GLY A 34 -6.86 -14.13 12.14
C GLY A 34 -6.83 -13.87 10.65
N ARG A 35 -5.77 -14.35 9.97
CA ARG A 35 -5.56 -14.24 8.52
C ARG A 35 -5.47 -15.62 7.87
N VAL A 36 -6.01 -15.74 6.66
CA VAL A 36 -5.93 -16.98 5.87
C VAL A 36 -4.50 -17.15 5.34
N VAL A 37 -3.82 -18.22 5.75
CA VAL A 37 -2.44 -18.53 5.31
C VAL A 37 -2.37 -19.65 4.28
N ARG A 38 -3.41 -20.48 4.19
CA ARG A 38 -3.56 -21.52 3.17
C ARG A 38 -5.00 -21.58 2.68
N GLN A 39 -5.18 -21.89 1.41
CA GLN A 39 -6.48 -22.13 0.79
C GLN A 39 -6.30 -23.22 -0.26
N ASN A 40 -7.16 -24.25 -0.25
CA ASN A 40 -7.10 -25.39 -1.19
C ASN A 40 -5.72 -26.08 -1.21
N GLY A 41 -5.06 -26.18 -0.05
CA GLY A 41 -3.72 -26.76 0.06
C GLY A 41 -2.56 -25.88 -0.45
N VAL A 42 -2.85 -24.75 -1.09
CA VAL A 42 -1.86 -23.78 -1.56
C VAL A 42 -1.61 -22.74 -0.46
N LYS A 43 -0.34 -22.39 -0.22
CA LYS A 43 0.01 -21.26 0.64
C LYS A 43 -0.46 -19.98 -0.02
N VAL A 44 -1.41 -19.29 0.60
CA VAL A 44 -1.84 -17.97 0.15
C VAL A 44 -0.83 -16.98 0.70
N HIS A 45 0.13 -16.59 -0.14
CA HIS A 45 1.11 -15.58 0.20
C HIS A 45 0.40 -14.23 0.39
N HIS A 46 0.02 -13.91 1.62
CA HIS A 46 -0.43 -12.56 2.02
C HIS A 46 0.74 -11.61 2.32
N HIS A 47 1.95 -12.09 2.09
CA HIS A 47 3.16 -11.31 2.18
C HIS A 47 3.65 -11.09 0.76
N ASP A 48 3.17 -10.00 0.15
CA ASP A 48 4.04 -9.21 -0.70
C ASP A 48 5.24 -8.82 0.17
N LEU A 49 6.28 -9.65 0.16
CA LEU A 49 7.64 -9.28 0.54
C LEU A 49 8.33 -8.60 -0.66
N ASN A 50 7.58 -8.25 -1.70
CA ASN A 50 8.04 -7.33 -2.74
C ASN A 50 8.19 -5.93 -2.12
N HIS A 51 9.34 -5.68 -1.50
CA HIS A 51 9.82 -4.34 -1.17
C HIS A 51 10.16 -3.50 -2.41
N THR A 52 9.96 -4.06 -3.60
CA THR A 52 10.26 -3.47 -4.90
C THR A 52 9.21 -2.44 -5.37
N ASP A 53 8.00 -2.45 -4.79
CA ASP A 53 6.91 -1.54 -5.17
C ASP A 53 6.55 -0.53 -4.07
N LEU A 54 7.48 -0.22 -3.16
CA LEU A 54 7.27 0.88 -2.22
C LEU A 54 7.57 2.20 -2.93
N PRO A 55 6.60 3.14 -3.04
CA PRO A 55 6.85 4.44 -3.65
C PRO A 55 7.96 5.13 -2.86
N ASP A 56 9.08 5.43 -3.52
CA ASP A 56 10.24 6.05 -2.89
C ASP A 56 9.89 7.50 -2.50
N PRO A 57 9.68 7.80 -1.21
CA PRO A 57 9.27 9.12 -0.77
C PRO A 57 10.37 10.17 -0.98
N VAL A 58 11.62 9.74 -1.21
CA VAL A 58 12.73 10.62 -1.58
C VAL A 58 12.61 10.99 -3.05
N ALA A 59 12.41 10.01 -3.94
CA ALA A 59 12.21 10.27 -5.36
C ALA A 59 11.01 11.20 -5.62
N ASP A 60 9.89 10.97 -4.95
CA ASP A 60 8.69 11.83 -5.04
C ASP A 60 8.98 13.28 -4.61
N LYS A 61 9.77 13.45 -3.54
CA LYS A 61 10.18 14.78 -3.07
C LYS A 61 11.14 15.45 -4.03
N MET A 62 12.11 14.71 -4.58
CA MET A 62 13.06 15.21 -5.57
C MET A 62 12.34 15.73 -6.82
N GLN A 63 11.39 14.97 -7.35
CA GLN A 63 10.57 15.43 -8.49
C GLN A 63 9.75 16.68 -8.19
N ARG A 64 9.21 16.81 -6.97
CA ARG A 64 8.50 18.04 -6.56
C ARG A 64 9.43 19.24 -6.49
N LEU A 65 10.64 19.06 -5.95
CA LEU A 65 11.65 20.12 -5.86
C LEU A 65 12.11 20.56 -7.25
N GLU A 66 12.36 19.61 -8.17
CA GLU A 66 12.72 19.92 -9.56
C GLU A 66 11.66 20.78 -10.26
N ARG A 67 10.37 20.42 -10.14
CA ARG A 67 9.28 21.23 -10.71
C ARG A 67 9.21 22.64 -10.12
N GLN A 68 9.47 22.79 -8.82
CA GLN A 68 9.49 24.11 -8.18
C GLN A 68 10.65 24.96 -8.67
N ILE A 69 11.83 24.36 -8.82
CA ILE A 69 13.02 25.04 -9.38
C ILE A 69 12.74 25.51 -10.80
N GLU A 70 12.15 24.65 -11.64
CA GLU A 70 11.82 25.01 -13.03
C GLU A 70 10.78 26.16 -13.10
N ALA A 71 9.75 26.12 -12.25
CA ALA A 71 8.77 27.20 -12.17
C ALA A 71 9.39 28.53 -11.76
N LEU A 72 10.26 28.51 -10.73
CA LEU A 72 10.98 29.70 -10.26
C LEU A 72 11.94 30.24 -11.32
N GLN A 73 12.68 29.37 -12.01
CA GLN A 73 13.57 29.78 -13.09
C GLN A 73 12.82 30.47 -14.23
N ASN A 74 11.65 29.94 -14.61
CA ASN A 74 10.79 30.54 -15.62
C ASN A 74 10.26 31.91 -15.19
N GLU A 75 9.90 32.07 -13.91
CA GLU A 75 9.45 33.36 -13.38
C GLU A 75 10.58 34.40 -13.37
N VAL A 76 11.78 34.01 -12.93
CA VAL A 76 12.98 34.87 -12.98
C VAL A 76 13.32 35.28 -14.41
N GLN A 77 13.19 34.36 -15.38
CA GLN A 77 13.40 34.68 -16.80
C GLN A 77 12.38 35.70 -17.31
N LYS A 78 11.08 35.55 -16.97
CA LYS A 78 10.04 36.51 -17.35
C LYS A 78 10.29 37.89 -16.74
N LEU A 79 10.61 37.95 -15.44
CA LEU A 79 10.86 39.20 -14.75
C LEU A 79 12.11 39.91 -15.29
N SER A 80 13.19 39.16 -15.57
CA SER A 80 14.40 39.73 -16.16
C SER A 80 14.20 40.20 -17.61
N ALA A 81 13.33 39.55 -18.38
CA ALA A 81 12.95 40.05 -19.71
C ALA A 81 12.13 41.35 -19.63
N LEU A 82 11.16 41.44 -18.72
CA LEU A 82 10.37 42.66 -18.48
C LEU A 82 11.21 43.83 -17.94
N GLN A 83 12.27 43.54 -17.18
CA GLN A 83 13.20 44.58 -16.72
C GLN A 83 14.03 45.13 -17.88
N LYS A 84 14.46 44.29 -18.83
CA LYS A 84 15.20 44.73 -20.02
C LYS A 84 14.36 45.53 -21.02
N GLU A 85 13.04 45.36 -21.04
CA GLU A 85 12.15 46.20 -21.87
C GLU A 85 11.84 47.57 -21.25
N LYS A 86 12.17 47.77 -19.96
CA LYS A 86 11.95 49.04 -19.25
C LYS A 86 13.18 49.97 -19.24
N GLU A 87 14.35 49.48 -19.65
CA GLU A 87 15.55 50.29 -19.94
C GLU A 87 15.60 50.66 -21.43
#